data_AF-A0A1Q6QN38-F1
#
_entry.id   AF-A0A1Q6QN38-F1
#
_cell.length_a   1.000
_cell.length_b   1.000
_cell.length_c   1.000
_cell.angle_alpha   90.00
_cell.angle_beta   90.00
_cell.angle_gamma   90.00
#
_symmetry.space_group_name_H-M   'P 1'
#
loop_
_entity.id
_entity.type
_entity.pdbx_description
1 polymer ?
#
loop_
_entity_poly.entity_id
_entity_poly.type
_entity_poly.pdbx_seq_one_letter_code
_entity_poly.pdbx_strand_id
1 'polypeptide(L)'
;MANNPKYYIIESSALPEVFLKVAEAKRLLDTGEASTVNDATRQSGISRSAFYKYRDSILPFQNLMAGRIITFQLTLHDETGNLSSLLTIFAQWGANILTINQTIPTNGCAAVTISAETNHLQTSLEELLRHLNAMDGVVRAEILAG
;
A
#
# COMPACT_ATOMS: atom_id res chain seq x y z
N MET A 1 -10.38 -23.50 17.54
CA MET A 1 -10.99 -23.07 16.27
C MET A 1 -10.46 -21.67 15.98
N ALA A 2 -9.74 -21.49 14.87
CA ALA A 2 -9.26 -20.17 14.47
C ALA A 2 -10.48 -19.30 14.13
N ASN A 3 -10.73 -18.27 14.93
CA ASN A 3 -11.89 -17.41 14.76
C ASN A 3 -11.59 -16.45 13.59
N ASN A 4 -12.10 -16.76 12.40
CA ASN A 4 -11.88 -15.92 11.22
C ASN A 4 -12.71 -14.64 11.38
N PRO A 5 -12.09 -13.45 11.49
CA PRO A 5 -12.83 -12.21 11.69
C PRO A 5 -13.75 -11.93 10.50
N LYS A 6 -15.01 -11.57 10.79
CA LYS A 6 -15.99 -11.12 9.78
C LYS A 6 -15.97 -9.60 9.71
N TYR A 7 -15.88 -9.05 8.50
CA TYR A 7 -15.87 -7.61 8.26
C TYR A 7 -17.20 -7.15 7.66
N TYR A 8 -17.61 -5.93 7.99
CA TYR A 8 -18.82 -5.29 7.49
C TYR A 8 -18.49 -3.90 6.93
N ILE A 9 -19.14 -3.51 5.84
CA ILE A 9 -19.11 -2.14 5.32
C ILE A 9 -20.34 -1.44 5.88
N ILE A 10 -20.13 -0.32 6.57
CA ILE A 10 -21.17 0.45 7.23
C ILE A 10 -21.02 1.90 6.77
N GLU A 11 -22.13 2.55 6.42
CA GLU A 11 -22.13 3.97 6.13
C GLU A 11 -21.71 4.77 7.37
N SER A 12 -20.87 5.80 7.21
CA SER A 12 -20.31 6.54 8.34
C SER A 12 -21.39 7.18 9.23
N SER A 13 -22.51 7.59 8.65
CA SER A 13 -23.67 8.17 9.34
C SER A 13 -24.35 7.18 10.31
N ALA A 14 -24.23 5.88 10.06
CA ALA A 14 -24.78 4.82 10.91
C ALA A 14 -23.83 4.41 12.05
N LEU A 15 -22.57 4.88 12.05
CA LEU A 15 -21.61 4.57 13.08
C LEU A 15 -21.75 5.51 14.29
N PRO A 16 -21.64 4.98 15.52
CA PRO A 16 -21.38 5.81 16.68
C PRO A 16 -20.20 6.76 16.47
N GLU A 17 -20.36 8.02 16.88
CA GLU A 17 -19.37 9.09 16.71
C GLU A 17 -17.97 8.72 17.22
N VAL A 18 -17.89 7.91 18.29
CA VAL A 18 -16.62 7.42 18.84
C VAL A 18 -15.77 6.68 17.81
N PHE A 19 -16.37 5.92 16.90
CA PHE A 19 -15.64 5.20 15.86
C PHE A 19 -15.06 6.14 14.81
N LEU A 20 -15.83 7.16 14.41
CA LEU A 20 -15.38 8.19 13.48
C LEU A 20 -14.20 8.97 14.08
N LYS A 21 -14.29 9.33 15.36
CA LYS A 21 -13.20 10.03 16.07
C LYS A 21 -11.96 9.16 16.27
N VAL A 22 -12.12 7.85 16.49
CA VAL A 22 -10.96 6.93 16.52
C VAL A 22 -10.32 6.81 15.14
N ALA A 23 -11.11 6.77 14.06
CA ALA A 23 -10.57 6.79 12.70
C ALA A 23 -9.78 8.09 12.43
N GLU A 24 -10.32 9.23 12.86
CA GLU A 24 -9.63 10.53 12.72
C GLU A 24 -8.35 10.60 13.57
N ALA A 25 -8.38 10.11 14.81
CA ALA A 25 -7.18 10.02 15.64
C ALA A 25 -6.08 9.19 14.99
N LYS A 26 -6.43 8.07 14.33
CA LYS A 26 -5.47 7.27 13.56
C LYS A 26 -4.94 8.05 12.37
N ARG A 27 -5.81 8.71 11.60
CA ARG A 27 -5.41 9.55 10.46
C ARG A 27 -4.37 10.59 10.87
N LEU A 28 -4.60 11.32 11.97
CA LEU A 28 -3.67 12.32 12.48
C LEU A 28 -2.30 11.75 12.84
N LEU A 29 -2.25 10.53 13.38
CA LEU A 29 -1.00 9.84 13.68
C LEU A 29 -0.29 9.39 12.41
N ASP A 30 -1.04 8.82 11.47
CA ASP A 30 -0.52 8.27 10.21
C ASP A 30 0.02 9.39 9.29
N THR A 31 -0.63 10.57 9.27
CA THR A 31 -0.17 11.74 8.50
C THR A 31 0.91 12.56 9.20
N GLY A 32 1.18 12.29 10.48
CA GLY A 32 2.12 13.06 11.30
C GLY A 32 1.60 14.41 11.80
N GLU A 33 0.31 14.73 11.56
CA GLU A 33 -0.37 15.92 12.12
C GLU A 33 -0.43 15.88 13.67
N ALA A 34 -0.39 14.68 14.25
CA ALA A 34 -0.18 14.48 15.68
C ALA A 34 1.02 13.55 15.93
N SER A 35 1.94 13.96 16.79
CA SER A 35 3.16 13.19 17.06
C SER A 35 2.99 12.12 18.15
N THR A 36 1.88 12.17 18.91
CA THR A 36 1.62 11.21 19.99
C THR A 36 0.14 10.85 20.05
N VAL A 37 -0.17 9.65 20.56
CA VAL A 37 -1.57 9.21 20.80
C VAL A 37 -2.31 10.21 21.67
N ASN A 38 -1.65 10.80 22.67
CA ASN A 38 -2.28 11.78 23.55
C ASN A 38 -2.73 13.03 22.78
N ASP A 39 -1.89 13.53 21.89
CA ASP A 39 -2.19 14.68 21.04
C ASP A 39 -3.32 14.35 20.05
N ALA A 40 -3.21 13.21 19.35
CA ALA A 40 -4.23 12.76 18.40
C ALA A 40 -5.61 12.58 19.06
N THR A 41 -5.68 11.95 20.24
CA THR A 41 -6.95 11.76 20.96
C THR A 41 -7.54 13.08 21.47
N ARG A 42 -6.71 14.05 21.82
CA ARG A 42 -7.17 15.41 22.20
C ARG A 42 -7.75 16.15 21.00
N GLN A 43 -7.06 16.14 19.86
CA GLN A 43 -7.51 16.82 18.64
C GLN A 43 -8.81 16.20 18.08
N SER A 44 -8.93 14.87 18.13
CA SER A 44 -10.12 14.13 17.69
C SER A 44 -11.26 14.08 18.72
N GLY A 45 -11.05 14.57 19.95
CA GLY A 45 -12.09 14.65 20.97
C GLY A 45 -12.52 13.31 21.57
N ILE A 46 -11.58 12.37 21.76
CA ILE A 46 -11.81 11.09 22.45
C ILE A 46 -10.83 10.87 23.60
N SER A 47 -11.13 9.92 24.49
CA SER A 47 -10.18 9.47 25.49
C SER A 47 -9.13 8.52 24.89
N ARG A 48 -7.96 8.45 25.53
CA ARG A 48 -6.95 7.42 25.22
C ARG A 48 -7.52 6.00 25.36
N SER A 49 -8.38 5.76 26.36
CA SER A 49 -9.00 4.45 26.55
C SER A 49 -9.94 4.08 25.40
N ALA A 50 -10.72 5.02 24.86
CA ALA A 50 -11.56 4.79 23.69
C ALA A 50 -10.73 4.48 22.45
N PHE A 51 -9.62 5.21 22.25
CA PHE A 51 -8.67 4.92 21.19
C PHE A 51 -8.11 3.50 21.30
N TYR A 52 -7.50 3.13 22.43
CA TYR A 52 -6.93 1.79 22.61
C TYR A 52 -7.95 0.66 22.53
N LYS A 53 -9.21 0.92 22.88
CA LYS A 53 -10.29 -0.08 22.77
C LYS A 53 -10.65 -0.42 21.32
N TYR A 54 -10.56 0.53 20.40
CA TYR A 54 -11.06 0.36 19.02
C TYR A 54 -10.00 0.51 17.92
N ARG A 55 -8.77 0.95 18.25
CA ARG A 55 -7.70 1.25 17.28
C ARG A 55 -7.40 0.13 16.29
N ASP A 56 -7.53 -1.13 16.72
CA ASP A 56 -7.18 -2.29 15.90
C ASP A 56 -8.40 -2.86 15.16
N SER A 57 -9.61 -2.38 15.48
CA SER A 57 -10.87 -2.77 14.82
C SER A 57 -11.31 -1.79 13.73
N ILE A 58 -10.69 -0.62 13.65
CA ILE A 58 -11.02 0.44 12.69
C ILE A 58 -9.81 0.67 11.80
N LEU A 59 -9.98 0.35 10.52
CA LEU A 59 -8.95 0.49 9.50
C LEU A 59 -9.49 1.42 8.40
N PRO A 60 -8.65 2.28 7.81
CA PRO A 60 -9.03 3.04 6.62
C PRO A 60 -9.57 2.11 5.55
N PHE A 61 -10.67 2.48 4.91
CA PHE A 61 -11.28 1.67 3.86
C PHE A 61 -10.38 1.54 2.62
N GLN A 62 -9.54 2.53 2.32
CA GLN A 62 -8.47 2.43 1.31
C GLN A 62 -7.54 1.25 1.61
N ASN A 63 -7.37 0.89 2.89
CA ASN A 63 -6.58 -0.27 3.28
C ASN A 63 -7.29 -1.61 2.98
N LEU A 64 -8.61 -1.61 2.82
CA LEU A 64 -9.46 -2.78 2.57
C LEU A 64 -9.94 -2.92 1.12
N MET A 65 -10.01 -1.82 0.36
CA MET A 65 -10.36 -1.79 -1.08
C MET A 65 -9.19 -2.15 -2.01
N ALA A 66 -8.37 -3.09 -1.55
CA ALA A 66 -7.26 -3.64 -2.30
C ALA A 66 -7.69 -4.67 -3.35
N GLY A 67 -8.68 -4.32 -4.16
CA GLY A 67 -8.68 -4.69 -5.57
C GLY A 67 -7.60 -3.86 -6.30
N ARG A 68 -6.36 -3.91 -5.80
CA ARG A 68 -5.46 -2.76 -5.68
C ARG A 68 -4.68 -2.52 -6.97
N ILE A 69 -4.93 -1.39 -7.61
CA ILE A 69 -4.00 -0.82 -8.57
C ILE A 69 -2.83 -0.25 -7.76
N ILE A 70 -1.67 -0.86 -7.87
CA ILE A 70 -0.46 -0.47 -7.15
C ILE A 70 0.52 0.15 -8.14
N THR A 71 1.12 1.27 -7.74
CA THR A 71 2.17 1.92 -8.52
C THR A 71 3.54 1.57 -7.95
N PHE A 72 4.31 0.86 -8.76
CA PHE A 72 5.70 0.49 -8.49
C PHE A 72 6.63 1.51 -9.15
N GLN A 73 7.68 1.90 -8.44
CA GLN A 73 8.80 2.65 -8.99
C GLN A 73 10.05 1.79 -8.95
N LEU A 74 10.72 1.70 -10.08
CA LEU A 74 11.94 0.92 -10.23
C LEU A 74 13.03 1.78 -10.87
N THR A 75 14.27 1.52 -10.47
CA THR A 75 15.47 1.98 -11.19
C THR A 75 16.06 0.77 -11.89
N LEU A 76 16.15 0.83 -13.21
CA LEU A 76 16.54 -0.30 -14.06
C LEU A 76 17.79 0.05 -14.88
N HIS A 77 18.77 -0.84 -14.95
CA HIS A 77 19.91 -0.68 -15.86
C HIS A 77 19.45 -0.73 -17.32
N ASP A 78 20.01 0.17 -18.13
CA ASP A 78 19.73 0.28 -19.56
C ASP A 78 20.50 -0.78 -20.36
N GLU A 79 20.06 -2.02 -20.21
CA GLU A 79 20.60 -3.17 -20.94
C GLU A 79 19.47 -3.94 -21.63
N THR A 80 19.82 -4.58 -22.75
CA THR A 80 18.84 -5.30 -23.55
C THR A 80 18.23 -6.44 -22.74
N GLY A 81 16.90 -6.47 -22.66
CA GLY A 81 16.14 -7.54 -22.01
C GLY A 81 15.66 -7.22 -20.60
N ASN A 82 16.25 -6.25 -19.89
CA ASN A 82 15.91 -5.97 -18.48
C ASN A 82 14.43 -5.59 -18.29
N LEU A 83 13.88 -4.72 -19.14
CA LEU A 83 12.45 -4.36 -19.07
C LEU A 83 11.57 -5.58 -19.39
N SER A 84 11.94 -6.39 -20.38
CA SER A 84 11.17 -7.58 -20.74
C SER A 84 11.13 -8.61 -19.60
N SER A 85 12.26 -8.84 -18.95
CA SER A 85 12.37 -9.69 -17.77
C SER A 85 11.48 -9.18 -16.64
N LEU A 86 11.51 -7.87 -16.39
CA LEU A 86 10.66 -7.22 -15.40
C LEU A 86 9.17 -7.48 -15.67
N LEU A 87 8.70 -7.23 -16.90
CA LEU A 87 7.29 -7.44 -17.28
C LEU A 87 6.88 -8.91 -17.16
N THR A 88 7.80 -9.83 -17.44
CA THR A 88 7.56 -11.27 -17.30
C THR A 88 7.29 -11.66 -15.85
N ILE A 89 8.02 -11.07 -14.89
CA ILE A 89 7.78 -11.31 -13.45
C ILE A 89 6.36 -10.88 -13.07
N PHE A 90 5.95 -9.66 -13.43
CA PHE A 90 4.59 -9.18 -13.15
C PHE A 90 3.52 -10.15 -13.69
N ALA A 91 3.67 -10.60 -14.94
CA ALA A 91 2.74 -11.53 -15.56
C ALA A 91 2.71 -12.90 -14.86
N GLN A 92 3.88 -13.47 -14.53
CA GLN A 92 3.98 -14.76 -13.83
C GLN A 92 3.31 -14.72 -12.44
N TRP A 93 3.39 -13.57 -11.78
CA TRP A 93 2.85 -13.38 -10.43
C TRP A 93 1.36 -13.06 -10.43
N GLY A 94 0.73 -12.89 -11.60
CA GLY A 94 -0.69 -12.59 -11.73
C GLY A 94 -1.03 -11.11 -11.58
N ALA A 95 -0.03 -10.21 -11.69
CA ALA A 95 -0.26 -8.78 -11.71
C ALA A 95 -0.65 -8.31 -13.11
N ASN A 96 -1.81 -7.69 -13.25
CA ASN A 96 -2.29 -7.15 -14.52
C ASN A 96 -1.78 -5.72 -14.69
N ILE A 97 -0.79 -5.52 -15.55
CA ILE A 97 -0.18 -4.21 -15.79
C ILE A 97 -1.17 -3.31 -16.55
N LEU A 98 -1.42 -2.12 -16.02
CA LEU A 98 -2.28 -1.10 -16.61
C LEU A 98 -1.48 -0.04 -17.36
N THR A 99 -0.38 0.43 -16.77
CA THR A 99 0.50 1.41 -17.41
C THR A 99 1.96 1.12 -17.14
N ILE A 100 2.81 1.48 -18.11
CA ILE A 100 4.27 1.44 -18.01
C ILE A 100 4.78 2.78 -18.50
N ASN A 101 5.64 3.42 -17.72
CA ASN A 101 6.33 4.63 -18.12
C ASN A 101 7.82 4.49 -17.78
N GLN A 102 8.67 4.51 -18.80
CA GLN A 102 10.13 4.51 -18.63
C GLN A 102 10.70 5.84 -19.10
N THR A 103 11.55 6.45 -18.27
CA THR A 103 12.24 7.68 -18.64
C THR A 103 13.42 7.39 -19.56
N ILE A 104 13.92 8.44 -20.23
CA ILE A 104 15.21 8.34 -20.95
C ILE A 104 16.29 7.92 -19.94
N PRO A 105 17.11 6.91 -20.27
CA PRO A 105 18.21 6.50 -19.41
C PRO A 105 19.18 7.64 -19.12
N THR A 106 19.59 7.76 -17.86
CA THR A 106 20.61 8.69 -17.38
C THR A 106 21.63 7.91 -16.55
N ASN A 107 22.92 8.09 -16.82
CA ASN A 107 24.01 7.34 -16.18
C ASN A 107 23.83 5.81 -16.26
N GLY A 108 23.33 5.30 -17.39
CA GLY A 108 23.13 3.87 -17.60
C GLY A 108 21.91 3.26 -16.88
N CYS A 109 21.04 4.09 -16.28
CA CYS A 109 19.81 3.64 -15.63
C CYS A 109 18.60 4.45 -16.08
N ALA A 110 17.44 3.83 -16.16
CA ALA A 110 16.16 4.49 -16.38
C ALA A 110 15.24 4.29 -15.17
N ALA A 111 14.46 5.33 -14.85
CA ALA A 111 13.34 5.17 -13.93
C ALA A 111 12.17 4.54 -14.68
N VAL A 112 11.58 3.51 -14.09
CA VAL A 112 10.40 2.82 -14.62
C VAL A 112 9.29 2.91 -13.58
N THR A 113 8.13 3.41 -13.99
CA THR A 113 6.91 3.40 -13.18
C THR A 113 5.92 2.45 -13.81
N ILE A 114 5.43 1.49 -13.02
CA ILE A 114 4.44 0.50 -13.46
C ILE A 114 3.22 0.61 -12.55
N SER A 115 2.03 0.82 -13.12
CA SER A 115 0.79 0.61 -12.38
C SER A 115 0.20 -0.75 -12.74
N ALA A 116 -0.16 -1.55 -11.75
CA ALA A 116 -0.70 -2.88 -11.96
C ALA A 116 -1.82 -3.21 -10.97
N GLU A 117 -2.87 -3.86 -11.45
CA GLU A 117 -3.90 -4.45 -10.61
C GLU A 117 -3.39 -5.76 -9.99
N THR A 118 -3.46 -5.87 -8.66
CA THR A 118 -2.85 -6.96 -7.89
C THR A 118 -3.85 -7.96 -7.30
N ASN A 119 -5.09 -7.97 -7.81
CA ASN A 119 -6.20 -8.78 -7.25
C ASN A 119 -5.95 -10.28 -7.36
N HIS A 120 -5.15 -10.67 -8.36
CA HIS A 120 -4.84 -12.05 -8.69
C HIS A 120 -3.38 -12.39 -8.36
N LEU A 121 -2.72 -11.60 -7.50
CA LEU A 121 -1.38 -11.93 -7.06
C LEU A 121 -1.36 -13.32 -6.41
N GLN A 122 -0.46 -14.17 -6.88
CA GLN A 122 -0.28 -15.51 -6.34
C GLN A 122 0.35 -15.51 -4.94
N THR A 123 0.97 -14.40 -4.55
CA THR A 123 1.72 -14.22 -3.30
C THR A 123 1.47 -12.84 -2.69
N SER A 124 2.12 -12.53 -1.56
CA SER A 124 2.08 -11.18 -1.01
C SER A 124 2.84 -10.17 -1.87
N LEU A 125 2.50 -8.90 -1.68
CA LEU A 125 3.13 -7.77 -2.36
C LEU A 125 4.59 -7.55 -1.92
N GLU A 126 4.88 -7.81 -0.63
CA GLU A 126 6.24 -7.76 -0.09
C GLU A 126 7.13 -8.81 -0.76
N GLU A 127 6.59 -10.00 -1.03
CA GLU A 127 7.28 -11.07 -1.72
C GLU A 127 7.58 -10.69 -3.18
N LEU A 128 6.63 -10.03 -3.86
CA LEU A 128 6.83 -9.52 -5.21
C LEU A 128 7.93 -8.46 -5.22
N LEU A 129 7.88 -7.49 -4.31
CA LEU A 129 8.91 -6.47 -4.17
C LEU A 129 10.29 -7.07 -3.91
N ARG A 130 10.38 -8.10 -3.06
CA ARG A 130 11.63 -8.79 -2.80
C ARG A 130 12.19 -9.44 -4.06
N HIS A 131 11.34 -10.11 -4.82
CA HIS A 131 11.74 -10.73 -6.09
C HIS A 131 12.17 -9.70 -7.14
N LEU A 132 11.47 -8.57 -7.25
CA LEU A 132 11.82 -7.47 -8.14
C LEU A 132 13.19 -6.88 -7.79
N ASN A 133 13.48 -6.65 -6.50
CA ASN A 133 14.78 -6.17 -6.04
C ASN A 133 15.92 -7.18 -6.21
N ALA A 134 15.60 -8.47 -6.34
CA ALA A 134 16.59 -9.53 -6.56
C ALA A 134 16.85 -9.81 -8.06
N MET A 135 16.10 -9.18 -8.96
CA MET A 135 16.26 -9.37 -10.40
C MET A 135 17.54 -8.68 -10.90
N ASP A 136 18.34 -9.41 -11.68
CA ASP A 136 19.47 -8.82 -12.39
C ASP A 136 19.00 -7.64 -13.26
N GLY A 137 19.71 -6.52 -13.16
CA GLY A 137 19.34 -5.29 -13.86
C GLY A 137 18.42 -4.34 -13.08
N VAL A 138 17.79 -4.76 -11.98
CA VAL A 138 17.07 -3.84 -11.08
C VAL A 138 18.00 -3.31 -10.00
N VAL A 139 18.17 -1.99 -9.95
CA VAL A 139 18.95 -1.31 -8.90
C VAL A 139 18.12 -1.14 -7.63
N ARG A 140 16.83 -0.85 -7.79
CA ARG A 140 15.87 -0.65 -6.69
C ARG A 140 14.45 -0.81 -7.21
N ALA A 141 13.57 -1.40 -6.41
CA ALA A 141 12.13 -1.43 -6.61
C ALA A 141 11.39 -1.06 -5.32
N GLU A 142 10.42 -0.17 -5.40
CA GLU A 142 9.59 0.27 -4.29
C GLU A 142 8.15 0.55 -4.72
N ILE A 143 7.26 0.70 -3.74
CA ILE A 143 5.87 1.08 -3.97
C ILE A 143 5.73 2.57 -3.67
N LEU A 144 5.18 3.31 -4.63
CA LEU A 144 4.88 4.74 -4.46
C LEU A 144 3.52 4.98 -3.83
N ALA A 145 2.49 4.24 -4.27
CA ALA A 145 1.12 4.40 -3.82
C ALA A 145 0.28 3.14 -4.11
N GLY A 146 -0.71 2.88 -3.27
CA GLY A 146 -1.69 1.79 -3.39
C GLY A 146 -2.81 1.92 -2.36
#